data_AF-A0A812XLH5-F1
#
_entry.id   AF-A0A812XLH5-F1
#
_cell.length_a   1.000
_cell.length_b   1.000
_cell.length_c   1.000
_cell.angle_alpha   90.00
_cell.angle_beta   90.00
_cell.angle_gamma   90.00
#
_symmetry.space_group_name_H-M   'P 1'
#
loop_
_entity.id
_entity.type
_entity.pdbx_description
1 polymer ?
#
loop_
_entity_poly.entity_id
_entity_poly.type
_entity_poly.pdbx_seq_one_letter_code
_entity_poly.pdbx_strand_id
1 'polypeptide(L)'
;IKIHSQSSLDNHYQSLSCIDVRDCEASRPEDRDMILSGISDLDALNAELQWAIFGTRGLLSKWVDGPGRAALVARILRRIEGQAVLSAV
;
A
#
# COMPACT_ATOMS: atom_id res chain seq x y z
N ILE A 1 -2.61 5.35 8.56
CA ILE A 1 -1.30 5.69 7.98
C ILE A 1 -1.32 7.15 7.52
N LYS A 2 -0.28 7.96 7.80
CA LYS A 2 -0.20 9.36 7.33
C LYS A 2 1.00 9.53 6.39
N ILE A 3 0.77 9.84 5.12
CA ILE A 3 1.82 10.02 4.12
C ILE A 3 2.00 11.52 3.83
N HIS A 4 3.15 12.07 4.22
CA HIS A 4 3.44 13.51 4.12
C HIS A 4 4.84 13.81 3.54
N SER A 5 5.65 12.79 3.27
CA SER A 5 6.97 12.91 2.63
C SER A 5 7.38 11.61 1.93
N GLN A 6 8.29 11.68 0.96
CA GLN A 6 8.78 10.49 0.24
C GLN A 6 9.30 9.42 1.21
N SER A 7 10.02 9.82 2.26
CA SER A 7 10.51 8.90 3.28
C SER A 7 9.38 8.21 4.03
N SER A 8 8.29 8.93 4.34
CA SER A 8 7.10 8.36 4.96
C SER A 8 6.38 7.38 4.02
N LEU A 9 6.33 7.67 2.72
CA LEU A 9 5.79 6.74 1.71
C LEU A 9 6.60 5.44 1.67
N ASP A 10 7.92 5.52 1.53
CA ASP A 10 8.77 4.32 1.49
C ASP A 10 8.65 3.46 2.76
N ASN A 11 8.59 4.09 3.93
CA ASN A 11 8.45 3.37 5.20
C ASN A 11 7.13 2.59 5.31
N HIS A 12 6.09 3.06 4.63
CA HIS A 12 4.75 2.47 4.67
C HIS A 12 4.37 1.76 3.37
N TYR A 13 5.28 1.68 2.39
CA TYR A 13 5.00 1.14 1.07
C TYR A 13 4.46 -0.29 1.15
N GLN A 14 5.11 -1.14 1.95
CA GLN A 14 4.66 -2.53 2.16
C GLN A 14 3.26 -2.59 2.76
N SER A 15 2.96 -1.75 3.76
CA SER A 15 1.62 -1.70 4.35
C SER A 15 0.57 -1.24 3.34
N LEU A 16 0.91 -0.29 2.46
CA LEU A 16 0.01 0.19 1.41
C LEU A 16 -0.21 -0.86 0.31
N SER A 17 0.81 -1.64 -0.07
CA SER A 17 0.69 -2.72 -1.05
C SER A 17 -0.11 -3.92 -0.55
N CYS A 18 -0.26 -4.05 0.77
CA CYS A 18 -1.02 -5.12 1.42
C CYS A 18 -2.42 -4.69 1.85
N ILE A 19 -2.91 -3.51 1.46
CA ILE A 19 -4.29 -3.11 1.78
C ILE A 19 -5.26 -4.07 1.09
N ASP A 20 -6.13 -4.68 1.90
CA ASP A 20 -7.29 -5.46 1.49
C ASP A 20 -8.55 -4.84 2.14
N VAL A 21 -9.60 -4.61 1.36
CA VAL A 21 -10.89 -4.11 1.85
C VAL A 21 -11.53 -5.01 2.90
N ARG A 22 -11.18 -6.30 2.91
CA ARG A 22 -11.61 -7.26 3.93
C ARG A 22 -11.05 -6.90 5.30
N ASP A 23 -9.88 -6.29 5.39
CA ASP A 23 -9.27 -5.90 6.66
C ASP A 23 -9.75 -4.53 7.14
N CYS A 24 -10.67 -3.87 6.43
CA CYS A 24 -11.23 -2.59 6.84
C CYS A 24 -12.11 -2.74 8.08
N GLU A 25 -12.01 -1.75 8.98
CA GLU A 25 -12.85 -1.64 10.17
C GLU A 25 -14.01 -0.66 9.91
N ALA A 26 -15.18 -0.99 10.44
CA ALA A 26 -16.31 -0.08 10.54
C ALA A 26 -16.67 0.11 12.01
N SER A 27 -17.29 1.24 12.35
CA SER A 27 -17.76 1.51 13.72
C SER A 27 -18.69 0.40 14.27
N ARG A 28 -19.36 -0.31 13.36
CA ARG A 28 -20.23 -1.45 13.60
C ARG A 28 -19.81 -2.58 12.66
N PRO A 29 -19.39 -3.75 13.17
CA PRO A 29 -19.01 -4.89 12.33
C PRO A 29 -20.10 -5.34 11.36
N GLU A 30 -21.37 -5.25 11.76
CA GLU A 30 -22.51 -5.58 10.92
C GLU A 30 -22.63 -4.70 9.66
N ASP A 31 -22.23 -3.42 9.76
CA ASP A 31 -22.23 -2.52 8.62
C ASP A 31 -21.14 -2.90 7.61
N ARG A 32 -19.96 -3.31 8.11
CA ARG A 32 -18.88 -3.85 7.26
C ARG A 32 -19.36 -5.10 6.52
N ASP A 33 -19.94 -6.06 7.23
CA ASP A 33 -20.35 -7.32 6.62
C ASP A 33 -21.47 -7.10 5.60
N MET A 34 -22.42 -6.19 5.89
CA MET A 34 -23.43 -5.76 4.93
C MET A 34 -22.81 -5.14 3.68
N ILE A 35 -21.86 -4.21 3.83
CA ILE A 35 -21.17 -3.57 2.70
C ILE A 35 -20.39 -4.60 1.88
N LEU A 36 -19.61 -5.46 2.53
CA LEU A 36 -18.80 -6.49 1.86
C LEU A 36 -19.67 -7.50 1.11
N SER A 37 -20.84 -7.86 1.66
CA SER A 37 -21.78 -8.77 1.01
C SER A 37 -22.41 -8.21 -0.28
N GLY A 38 -22.43 -6.87 -0.42
CA GLY A 38 -22.94 -6.19 -1.61
C GLY A 38 -21.94 -6.14 -2.77
N ILE A 39 -20.69 -6.53 -2.54
CA ILE A 39 -19.62 -6.48 -3.55
C ILE A 39 -19.46 -7.88 -4.15
N SER A 40 -19.69 -8.00 -5.46
CA SER A 40 -19.67 -9.28 -6.16
C SER A 40 -18.26 -9.87 -6.32
N ASP A 41 -17.25 -9.03 -6.46
CA ASP A 41 -15.86 -9.44 -6.64
C ASP A 41 -14.93 -8.53 -5.83
N LEU A 42 -14.55 -9.02 -4.65
CA LEU A 42 -13.66 -8.32 -3.73
C LEU A 42 -12.22 -8.26 -4.25
N ASP A 43 -11.78 -9.27 -5.02
CA ASP A 43 -10.42 -9.30 -5.55
C ASP A 43 -10.26 -8.28 -6.69
N ALA A 44 -11.25 -8.15 -7.56
CA ALA A 44 -11.30 -7.07 -8.56
C ALA A 44 -11.32 -5.69 -7.91
N LEU A 45 -12.11 -5.51 -6.83
CA LEU A 45 -12.13 -4.24 -6.10
C LEU A 45 -10.76 -3.93 -5.47
N ASN A 46 -10.11 -4.91 -4.86
CA ASN A 46 -8.76 -4.74 -4.30
C ASN A 46 -7.74 -4.40 -5.39
N ALA A 47 -7.82 -5.03 -6.57
CA ALA A 47 -6.96 -4.70 -7.70
C ALA A 47 -7.18 -3.26 -8.19
N GLU A 48 -8.43 -2.82 -8.31
CA GLU A 48 -8.78 -1.44 -8.66
C GLU A 48 -8.33 -0.44 -7.60
N LEU A 49 -8.42 -0.79 -6.31
CA LEU A 49 -7.90 0.03 -5.20
C LEU A 49 -6.38 0.17 -5.30
N GLN A 50 -5.66 -0.92 -5.55
CA GLN A 50 -4.21 -0.89 -5.77
C GLN A 50 -3.86 -0.04 -7.00
N TRP A 51 -4.65 -0.13 -8.08
CA TRP A 51 -4.47 0.71 -9.26
C TRP A 51 -4.76 2.19 -8.96
N ALA A 52 -5.78 2.50 -8.16
CA ALA A 52 -6.09 3.87 -7.76
C ALA A 52 -4.97 4.48 -6.90
N ILE A 53 -4.26 3.67 -6.11
CA ILE A 53 -3.14 4.14 -5.28
C ILE A 53 -1.84 4.26 -6.10
N PHE A 54 -1.44 3.20 -6.81
CA PHE A 54 -0.12 3.04 -7.43
C PHE A 54 -0.10 3.11 -8.97
N GLY A 55 -1.27 3.14 -9.60
CA GLY A 55 -1.40 3.26 -11.04
C GLY A 55 -0.68 4.49 -11.59
N THR A 56 -0.45 4.51 -12.89
CA THR A 56 0.29 5.59 -13.56
C THR A 56 -0.31 6.98 -13.34
N ARG A 57 -1.61 7.04 -13.04
CA ARG A 57 -2.35 8.25 -12.65
C ARG A 57 -2.99 8.15 -11.26
N GLY A 58 -2.53 7.21 -10.44
CA GLY A 58 -3.04 6.99 -9.08
C GLY A 58 -2.66 8.11 -8.13
N LEU A 59 -3.17 8.05 -6.89
CA LEU A 59 -2.94 9.06 -5.85
C LEU A 59 -1.46 9.38 -5.64
N LEU A 60 -0.60 8.35 -5.72
CA LEU A 60 0.83 8.50 -5.45
C LEU A 60 1.66 8.77 -6.71
N SER A 61 1.02 8.92 -7.89
CA SER A 61 1.72 9.13 -9.17
C SER A 61 2.74 10.28 -9.16
N LYS A 62 2.45 11.37 -8.44
CA LYS A 62 3.36 12.53 -8.30
C LYS A 62 4.56 12.30 -7.38
N TRP A 63 4.50 11.26 -6.56
CA TRP A 63 5.54 10.88 -5.60
C TRP A 63 6.43 9.77 -6.14
N VAL A 64 6.00 9.16 -7.25
CA VAL A 64 6.69 8.04 -7.87
C VAL A 64 6.59 8.17 -9.39
N ASP A 65 7.40 9.08 -9.96
CA ASP A 65 7.67 9.12 -11.40
C ASP A 65 8.50 7.88 -11.83
N GLY A 66 8.64 7.61 -13.13
CA GLY A 66 9.32 6.40 -13.62
C GLY A 66 10.71 6.15 -12.98
N PRO A 67 11.60 7.16 -12.93
CA PRO A 67 12.87 7.08 -12.20
C PRO A 67 12.70 7.01 -10.67
N GLY A 68 11.75 7.75 -10.10
CA GLY A 68 11.41 7.69 -8.68
C GLY A 68 10.89 6.32 -8.23
N ARG A 69 10.24 5.55 -9.11
CA ARG A 69 9.81 4.17 -8.85
C ARG A 69 11.00 3.24 -8.69
N ALA A 70 11.97 3.33 -9.61
CA ALA A 70 13.21 2.56 -9.50
C ALA A 70 14.01 2.96 -8.24
N ALA A 71 14.09 4.26 -7.94
CA ALA A 71 14.78 4.75 -6.74
C ALA A 71 14.08 4.34 -5.43
N LEU A 72 12.75 4.32 -5.41
CA LEU A 72 11.94 3.86 -4.29
C LEU A 72 12.11 2.35 -4.08
N VAL A 73 12.06 1.55 -5.15
CA VAL A 73 12.35 0.11 -5.09
C VAL A 73 13.77 -0.14 -4.55
N ALA A 74 14.77 0.59 -5.05
CA ALA A 74 16.14 0.48 -4.56
C ALA A 74 16.27 0.88 -3.08
N ARG A 75 15.56 1.92 -2.61
CA ARG A 75 15.53 2.33 -1.20
C ARG A 75 14.89 1.28 -0.30
N ILE A 76 13.80 0.66 -0.74
CA ILE A 76 13.14 -0.43 -0.02
C ILE A 76 14.08 -1.63 0.08
N LEU A 77 14.68 -2.07 -1.04
CA LEU A 77 15.64 -3.18 -1.04
C LEU A 77 16.82 -2.92 -0.11
N ARG A 78 17.43 -1.73 -0.18
CA ARG A 78 18.54 -1.36 0.71
C ARG A 78 18.14 -1.37 2.18
N ARG A 79 16.90 -1.03 2.51
CA ARG A 79 16.39 -1.06 3.89
C ARG A 79 16.20 -2.49 4.39
N ILE A 80 15.67 -3.37 3.55
CA ILE A 80 15.52 -4.80 3.86
C ILE A 80 16.90 -5.44 4.06
N GLU A 81 17.85 -5.17 3.16
CA GLU A 81 19.23 -5.64 3.29
C GLU A 81 19.89 -5.11 4.57
N GLY A 82 19.75 -3.81 4.87
CA GLY A 82 20.28 -3.22 6.09
C GLY A 82 19.68 -3.78 7.39
N GLN A 83 18.41 -4.19 7.38
CA GLN A 83 17.77 -4.87 8.53
C GLN A 83 18.20 -6.32 8.67
N ALA A 84 18.49 -7.03 7.56
CA ALA A 84 19.03 -8.39 7.61
C ALA A 84 20.42 -8.43 8.27
N VAL A 85 21.25 -7.40 8.08
CA VAL A 85 22.58 -7.33 8.73
C VAL A 85 22.48 -7.09 10.25
N LEU A 86 21.43 -6.41 10.75
CA LEU A 86 21.25 -6.12 12.17
C LEU A 86 20.59 -7.26 12.98
N SER A 87 19.99 -8.24 12.31
CA SER A 87 19.43 -9.45 12.97
C SER A 87 20.45 -10.60 13.05
N ALA A 88 21.62 -10.46 12.43
CA ALA A 88 22.66 -11.48 12.34
C ALA A 88 23.93 -11.15 13.16
N VAL A 89 23.86 -10.14 14.03
CA VAL A 89 24.92 -9.72 14.97
C VAL A 89 24.43 -9.86 16.40
#